data_AF-A0A821VQU5-F1
#
_entry.id   AF-A0A821VQU5-F1
#
_cell.length_a   1.000
_cell.length_b   1.000
_cell.length_c   1.000
_cell.angle_alpha   90.00
_cell.angle_beta   90.00
_cell.angle_gamma   90.00
#
_symmetry.space_group_name_H-M   'P 1'
#
loop_
_entity.id
_entity.type
_entity.pdbx_description
1 polymer ?
#
loop_
_entity_poly.entity_id
_entity_poly.type
_entity_poly.pdbx_seq_one_letter_code
_entity_poly.pdbx_strand_id
1 'polypeptide(L)'
;MEISNLPSSSNNYVSKSSETVPVDKAISLPPKTTNTIIAKISSPSASRINKRYQSKFKKEWLSNSYFSTFLRECKTDQTKAVCVTCNIQFSILNSGVGDINHHVQTKKHQDRTKSAEANPSNRIYSTFNITTTELNKLCAVEGAMVFHTVKHSHSYISHGCTIDTIKKCFPDSSTVKNITCDRTKAREIACNVLAPSLTDYIVAELKNVSSFSICYDASNKGNAKMVPIVVQFFSKTGVKHGILEFIEQMHESADALFKNIKYVLEANELKLNQLVSLGSDNTNVNVGNHHSVFA
;
A
#
# COMPACT_ATOMS: atom_id res chain seq x y z
N MET A 1 7.63 -43.98 -23.86
CA MET A 1 6.40 -43.75 -24.65
C MET A 1 5.57 -42.77 -23.86
N GLU A 2 5.26 -41.55 -24.26
CA GLU A 2 5.38 -40.82 -25.51
C GLU A 2 5.71 -39.36 -25.18
N ILE A 3 6.32 -38.69 -26.16
CA ILE A 3 6.73 -37.28 -26.17
C ILE A 3 5.58 -36.46 -26.77
N SER A 4 5.29 -35.29 -26.19
CA SER A 4 4.67 -34.18 -26.95
C SER A 4 5.23 -32.81 -26.51
N ASN A 5 6.23 -32.38 -27.29
CA ASN A 5 6.57 -31.01 -27.74
C ASN A 5 5.33 -30.10 -27.85
N LEU A 6 5.27 -28.79 -27.53
CA LEU A 6 6.07 -27.55 -27.71
C LEU A 6 5.24 -26.38 -27.06
N PRO A 7 5.57 -25.06 -27.12
CA PRO A 7 6.85 -24.38 -27.34
C PRO A 7 7.20 -23.30 -26.29
N SER A 8 8.47 -22.92 -26.31
CA SER A 8 9.10 -21.74 -25.71
C SER A 8 8.53 -20.40 -26.22
N SER A 9 8.16 -19.49 -25.32
CA SER A 9 7.92 -18.08 -25.62
C SER A 9 9.06 -17.21 -25.10
N SER A 10 9.86 -16.70 -26.03
CA SER A 10 10.79 -15.60 -25.87
C SER A 10 10.03 -14.28 -25.67
N ASN A 11 10.28 -13.57 -24.57
CA ASN A 11 9.81 -12.20 -24.41
C ASN A 11 10.98 -11.24 -24.65
N ASN A 12 10.92 -10.57 -25.80
CA ASN A 12 11.78 -9.46 -26.19
C ASN A 12 11.46 -8.23 -25.33
N TYR A 13 12.48 -7.73 -24.64
CA TYR A 13 12.52 -6.39 -24.07
C TYR A 13 12.57 -5.36 -25.22
N VAL A 14 11.57 -4.47 -25.28
CA VAL A 14 11.61 -3.28 -26.15
C VAL A 14 11.62 -2.03 -25.27
N SER A 15 12.78 -1.38 -25.26
CA SER A 15 13.03 -0.04 -24.75
C SER A 15 12.28 1.02 -25.57
N LYS A 16 11.54 1.93 -24.93
CA LYS A 16 11.06 3.17 -25.56
C LYS A 16 11.79 4.38 -24.97
N SER A 17 12.46 5.07 -25.88
CA SER A 17 13.17 6.33 -25.72
C SER A 17 12.22 7.53 -25.67
N SER A 18 12.73 8.58 -25.03
CA SER A 18 12.26 9.95 -24.93
C SER A 18 12.09 10.69 -26.25
N GLU A 19 11.03 11.50 -26.37
CA GLU A 19 10.99 12.66 -27.26
C GLU A 19 10.27 13.82 -26.57
N THR A 20 10.90 14.99 -26.65
CA THR A 20 10.56 16.28 -26.04
C THR A 20 10.14 17.30 -27.12
N VAL A 21 9.74 18.51 -26.68
CA VAL A 21 9.78 19.83 -27.39
C VAL A 21 8.42 20.28 -28.01
N PRO A 22 8.02 21.59 -28.02
CA PRO A 22 8.22 22.72 -27.09
C PRO A 22 6.96 23.61 -26.86
N VAL A 23 7.22 24.74 -26.19
CA VAL A 23 6.42 25.82 -25.62
C VAL A 23 6.23 27.04 -26.56
N ASP A 24 5.17 27.82 -26.26
CA ASP A 24 4.85 29.24 -26.56
C ASP A 24 4.40 29.74 -27.96
N LYS A 25 3.20 30.36 -27.98
CA LYS A 25 3.00 31.76 -28.43
C LYS A 25 1.61 32.30 -28.06
N ALA A 26 1.60 33.36 -27.24
CA ALA A 26 0.45 34.22 -26.95
C ALA A 26 0.33 35.35 -27.99
N ILE A 27 -0.89 35.68 -28.46
CA ILE A 27 -1.18 36.97 -29.11
C ILE A 27 -2.59 37.47 -28.73
N SER A 28 -2.58 38.76 -28.38
CA SER A 28 -3.56 39.76 -27.92
C SER A 28 -4.99 39.85 -28.50
N LEU A 29 -5.90 40.32 -27.63
CA LEU A 29 -7.20 40.96 -27.91
C LEU A 29 -7.07 42.37 -28.54
N PRO A 30 -8.10 42.82 -29.29
CA PRO A 30 -8.50 44.23 -29.38
C PRO A 30 -9.96 44.50 -28.93
N PRO A 31 -10.39 45.77 -28.77
CA PRO A 31 -11.31 46.21 -27.71
C PRO A 31 -12.77 46.52 -28.10
N LYS A 32 -13.55 46.84 -27.06
CA LYS A 32 -14.98 47.18 -26.93
C LYS A 32 -15.50 48.30 -27.84
N THR A 33 -16.78 48.20 -28.25
CA THR A 33 -17.68 49.37 -28.36
C THR A 33 -19.16 49.02 -28.16
N THR A 34 -19.82 49.89 -27.39
CA THR A 34 -21.20 49.92 -26.89
C THR A 34 -22.24 50.26 -27.98
N ASN A 35 -23.50 49.86 -27.83
CA ASN A 35 -24.65 50.77 -28.02
C ASN A 35 -25.96 50.24 -27.43
N THR A 36 -26.64 51.15 -26.74
CA THR A 36 -27.89 51.01 -25.98
C THR A 36 -29.07 51.42 -26.85
N ILE A 37 -30.21 50.70 -26.82
CA ILE A 37 -31.53 51.28 -27.09
C ILE A 37 -32.55 50.73 -26.07
N ILE A 38 -33.19 51.66 -25.36
CA ILE A 38 -34.26 51.45 -24.38
C ILE A 38 -35.61 51.58 -25.10
N ALA A 39 -36.54 50.67 -24.81
CA ALA A 39 -37.97 50.96 -24.92
C ALA A 39 -38.73 50.29 -23.76
N LYS A 40 -39.35 51.13 -22.92
CA LYS A 40 -40.24 50.76 -21.80
C LYS A 40 -41.64 50.44 -22.33
N ILE A 41 -42.22 49.32 -21.90
CA ILE A 41 -43.68 49.12 -21.85
C ILE A 41 -44.03 48.57 -20.46
N SER A 42 -45.04 49.17 -19.84
CA SER A 42 -45.47 49.00 -18.44
C SER A 42 -46.60 47.98 -18.26
N SER A 43 -46.31 46.94 -17.44
CA SER A 43 -47.12 46.19 -16.43
C SER A 43 -48.50 45.58 -16.78
N PRO A 44 -48.80 44.39 -16.21
CA PRO A 44 -49.46 44.34 -14.90
C PRO A 44 -48.75 43.45 -13.87
N SER A 45 -48.84 43.86 -12.61
CA SER A 45 -48.24 43.21 -11.43
C SER A 45 -48.97 41.91 -11.07
N ALA A 46 -48.39 40.78 -11.46
CA ALA A 46 -48.59 39.52 -10.75
C ALA A 46 -47.49 39.41 -9.69
N SER A 47 -47.85 39.30 -8.42
CA SER A 47 -46.91 38.92 -7.37
C SER A 47 -46.41 37.50 -7.67
N ARG A 48 -45.29 37.40 -8.39
CA ARG A 48 -44.59 36.13 -8.59
C ARG A 48 -44.16 35.65 -7.21
N ILE A 49 -44.84 34.64 -6.68
CA ILE A 49 -44.29 33.79 -5.65
C ILE A 49 -43.04 33.18 -6.26
N ASN A 50 -41.88 33.79 -5.98
CA ASN A 50 -40.58 33.23 -6.35
C ASN A 50 -40.42 31.94 -5.54
N LYS A 51 -40.90 30.82 -6.08
CA LYS A 51 -40.51 29.49 -5.58
C LYS A 51 -38.99 29.46 -5.64
N ARG A 52 -38.34 29.55 -4.47
CA ARG A 52 -36.89 29.41 -4.36
C ARG A 52 -36.53 28.08 -5.02
N TYR A 53 -35.77 28.16 -6.10
CA TYR A 53 -35.27 26.99 -6.79
C TYR A 53 -34.41 26.20 -5.79
N GLN A 54 -34.83 24.98 -5.48
CA GLN A 54 -34.06 24.09 -4.61
C GLN A 54 -33.06 23.33 -5.47
N SER A 55 -31.79 23.53 -5.17
CA SER A 55 -30.73 22.82 -5.87
C SER A 55 -30.66 21.36 -5.40
N LYS A 56 -30.42 20.48 -6.35
CA LYS A 56 -30.29 19.03 -6.16
C LYS A 56 -28.89 18.59 -6.54
N PHE A 57 -28.44 17.49 -5.95
CA PHE A 57 -27.14 16.92 -6.27
C PHE A 57 -27.07 16.56 -7.75
N LYS A 58 -26.02 17.01 -8.43
CA LYS A 58 -25.79 16.67 -9.84
C LYS A 58 -24.48 15.91 -9.98
N LYS A 59 -24.54 14.75 -10.65
CA LYS A 59 -23.36 13.91 -10.88
C LYS A 59 -22.26 14.62 -11.68
N GLU A 60 -22.63 15.61 -12.51
CA GLU A 60 -21.69 16.47 -13.25
C GLU A 60 -20.70 17.23 -12.35
N TRP A 61 -21.05 17.47 -11.08
CA TRP A 61 -20.13 18.09 -10.12
C TRP A 61 -18.93 17.20 -9.79
N LEU A 62 -19.06 15.88 -9.98
CA LEU A 62 -17.96 14.92 -9.80
C LEU A 62 -16.98 14.91 -10.97
N SER A 63 -17.30 15.57 -12.09
CA SER A 63 -16.33 15.78 -13.18
C SER A 63 -15.26 16.81 -12.80
N ASN A 64 -15.51 17.64 -11.78
CA ASN A 64 -14.50 18.51 -11.21
C ASN A 64 -13.49 17.68 -10.40
N SER A 65 -12.21 17.75 -10.78
CA SER A 65 -11.12 16.97 -10.17
C SER A 65 -10.94 17.24 -8.68
N TYR A 66 -11.30 18.43 -8.19
CA TYR A 66 -11.23 18.77 -6.78
C TYR A 66 -12.45 18.25 -6.01
N PHE A 67 -13.67 18.48 -6.50
CA PHE A 67 -14.88 18.02 -5.81
C PHE A 67 -14.96 16.50 -5.71
N SER A 68 -14.52 15.77 -6.74
CA SER A 68 -14.51 14.30 -6.73
C SER A 68 -13.66 13.70 -5.60
N THR A 69 -12.68 14.45 -5.07
CA THR A 69 -11.83 13.98 -3.97
C THR A 69 -12.60 13.78 -2.66
N PHE A 70 -13.62 14.59 -2.38
CA PHE A 70 -14.32 14.59 -1.09
C PHE A 70 -15.84 14.48 -1.18
N LEU A 71 -16.45 14.83 -2.31
CA LEU A 71 -17.90 14.96 -2.45
C LEU A 71 -18.53 13.63 -2.88
N ARG A 72 -19.65 13.25 -2.24
CA ARG A 72 -20.46 12.09 -2.61
C ARG A 72 -21.95 12.45 -2.58
N GLU A 73 -22.73 11.71 -3.35
CA GLU A 73 -24.19 11.82 -3.37
C GLU A 73 -24.80 11.29 -2.05
N CYS A 74 -25.80 12.00 -1.51
CA CYS A 74 -26.59 11.50 -0.40
C CYS A 74 -27.73 10.61 -0.94
N LYS A 75 -27.71 9.31 -0.63
CA LYS A 75 -28.70 8.34 -1.15
C LYS A 75 -30.13 8.61 -0.67
N THR A 76 -30.29 9.27 0.48
CA THR A 76 -31.58 9.48 1.13
C THR A 76 -32.20 10.85 0.82
N ASP A 77 -31.40 11.85 0.43
CA ASP A 77 -31.86 13.22 0.23
C ASP A 77 -31.07 13.91 -0.88
N GLN A 78 -31.72 14.16 -2.02
CA GLN A 78 -31.13 14.81 -3.19
C GLN A 78 -30.73 16.27 -2.94
N THR A 79 -31.22 16.90 -1.86
CA THR A 79 -30.87 18.28 -1.48
C THR A 79 -29.71 18.35 -0.50
N LYS A 80 -29.07 17.20 -0.22
CA LYS A 80 -27.87 17.09 0.61
C LYS A 80 -26.72 16.42 -0.14
N ALA A 81 -25.52 16.74 0.27
CA ALA A 81 -24.30 16.06 -0.16
C ALA A 81 -23.53 15.51 1.04
N VAL A 82 -22.73 14.49 0.81
CA VAL A 82 -21.83 13.89 1.81
C VAL A 82 -20.41 14.36 1.52
N CYS A 83 -19.72 14.88 2.53
CA CYS A 83 -18.27 15.08 2.48
C CYS A 83 -17.56 13.94 3.22
N VAL A 84 -16.76 13.14 2.51
CA VAL A 84 -16.01 12.02 3.11
C VAL A 84 -14.88 12.51 4.01
N THR A 85 -14.22 13.62 3.66
CA THR A 85 -13.17 14.24 4.49
C THR A 85 -13.72 14.69 5.86
N CYS A 86 -14.89 15.33 5.85
CA CYS A 86 -15.53 15.85 7.05
C CYS A 86 -16.41 14.82 7.77
N ASN A 87 -16.70 13.69 7.12
CA ASN A 87 -17.70 12.72 7.54
C ASN A 87 -19.01 13.38 8.00
N ILE A 88 -19.57 14.26 7.16
CA ILE A 88 -20.86 14.94 7.42
C ILE A 88 -21.72 14.96 6.17
N GLN A 89 -23.03 15.04 6.39
CA GLN A 89 -23.99 15.49 5.42
C GLN A 89 -24.22 16.99 5.57
N PHE A 90 -24.28 17.72 4.47
CA PHE A 90 -24.58 19.15 4.47
C PHE A 90 -25.58 19.48 3.37
N SER A 91 -26.34 20.56 3.60
CA SER A 91 -27.37 21.01 2.66
C SER A 91 -26.72 21.67 1.45
N ILE A 92 -27.21 21.31 0.26
CA ILE A 92 -26.90 21.96 -1.02
C ILE A 92 -28.14 22.64 -1.61
N LEU A 93 -29.20 22.78 -0.80
CA LEU A 93 -30.53 23.20 -1.23
C LEU A 93 -30.56 24.65 -1.76
N ASN A 94 -29.73 25.53 -1.20
CA ASN A 94 -29.85 26.97 -1.42
C ASN A 94 -29.09 27.45 -2.66
N SER A 95 -27.89 26.91 -2.89
CA SER A 95 -26.98 27.40 -3.93
C SER A 95 -26.16 26.29 -4.59
N GLY A 96 -26.37 25.02 -4.23
CA GLY A 96 -25.69 23.89 -4.85
C GLY A 96 -24.18 23.98 -4.72
N VAL A 97 -23.50 24.30 -5.81
CA VAL A 97 -22.06 24.56 -5.85
C VAL A 97 -21.63 25.67 -4.89
N GLY A 98 -22.46 26.69 -4.68
CA GLY A 98 -22.18 27.73 -3.68
C GLY A 98 -22.08 27.17 -2.26
N ASP A 99 -22.98 26.25 -1.90
CA ASP A 99 -22.97 25.59 -0.59
C ASP A 99 -21.77 24.64 -0.45
N ILE A 100 -21.37 23.97 -1.54
CA ILE A 100 -20.16 23.13 -1.59
C ILE A 100 -18.91 23.98 -1.35
N ASN A 101 -18.78 25.12 -2.02
CA ASN A 101 -17.66 26.02 -1.83
C ASN A 101 -17.62 26.60 -0.40
N HIS A 102 -18.78 26.94 0.16
CA HIS A 102 -18.86 27.37 1.55
C HIS A 102 -18.42 26.26 2.52
N HIS A 103 -18.84 25.00 2.26
CA HIS A 103 -18.39 23.85 3.03
C HIS A 103 -16.85 23.69 3.02
N VAL A 104 -16.22 23.80 1.84
CA VAL A 104 -14.76 23.69 1.69
C VAL A 104 -14.01 24.76 2.51
N GLN A 105 -14.60 25.94 2.67
CA GLN A 105 -14.04 27.03 3.47
C GLN A 105 -14.21 26.83 4.98
N THR A 106 -15.00 25.85 5.43
CA THR A 106 -15.17 25.60 6.86
C THR A 106 -13.86 25.14 7.50
N LYS A 107 -13.59 25.63 8.71
CA LYS A 107 -12.39 25.25 9.48
C LYS A 107 -12.23 23.74 9.61
N LYS A 108 -13.34 23.02 9.83
CA LYS A 108 -13.37 21.55 9.91
C LYS A 108 -12.85 20.89 8.63
N HIS A 109 -13.24 21.38 7.45
CA HIS A 109 -12.76 20.84 6.18
C HIS A 109 -11.28 21.15 5.99
N GLN A 110 -10.87 22.40 6.22
CA GLN A 110 -9.48 22.84 6.06
C GLN A 110 -8.51 22.07 6.98
N ASP A 111 -8.84 21.93 8.26
CA ASP A 111 -7.98 21.25 9.24
C ASP A 111 -7.78 19.77 8.89
N ARG A 112 -8.85 19.10 8.44
CA ARG A 112 -8.80 17.68 8.07
C ARG A 112 -8.07 17.43 6.76
N THR A 113 -8.23 18.33 5.78
CA THR A 113 -7.49 18.24 4.52
C THR A 113 -5.99 18.42 4.77
N LYS A 114 -5.59 19.43 5.56
CA LYS A 114 -4.19 19.62 5.97
C LYS A 114 -3.62 18.43 6.72
N SER A 115 -4.39 17.85 7.64
CA SER A 115 -3.97 16.65 8.38
C SER A 115 -3.81 15.42 7.48
N ALA A 116 -4.60 15.30 6.41
CA ALA A 116 -4.52 14.20 5.45
C ALA A 116 -3.34 14.36 4.48
N GLU A 117 -2.97 15.59 4.13
CA GLU A 117 -1.77 15.89 3.35
C GLU A 117 -0.49 15.61 4.14
N ALA A 118 -0.48 15.89 5.44
CA ALA A 118 0.64 15.58 6.32
C ALA A 118 0.80 14.07 6.61
N ASN A 119 -0.27 13.27 6.47
CA ASN A 119 -0.27 11.83 6.75
C ASN A 119 -1.06 11.05 5.69
N PRO A 120 -0.42 10.62 4.58
CA PRO A 120 -1.07 9.98 3.43
C PRO A 120 -1.88 8.72 3.78
N SER A 121 -1.49 8.02 4.85
CA SER A 121 -2.14 6.81 5.38
C SER A 121 -3.63 7.02 5.70
N ASN A 122 -4.05 8.24 6.02
CA ASN A 122 -5.44 8.55 6.38
C ASN A 122 -6.41 8.59 5.19
N ARG A 123 -5.94 8.67 3.94
CA ARG A 123 -6.83 8.74 2.75
C ARG A 123 -7.57 7.42 2.50
N ILE A 124 -6.93 6.28 2.78
CA ILE A 124 -7.51 4.94 2.56
C ILE A 124 -8.69 4.70 3.52
N TYR A 125 -8.59 5.22 4.75
CA TYR A 125 -9.56 4.97 5.81
C TYR A 125 -10.91 5.67 5.61
N SER A 126 -10.96 6.80 4.89
CA SER A 126 -12.22 7.54 4.66
C SER A 126 -13.25 6.82 3.78
N THR A 127 -12.84 5.73 3.10
CA THR A 127 -13.70 4.94 2.20
C THR A 127 -14.53 3.90 2.96
N PHE A 128 -14.11 3.54 4.17
CA PHE A 128 -14.80 2.60 5.03
C PHE A 128 -15.19 3.36 6.30
N ASN A 129 -16.47 3.40 6.67
CA ASN A 129 -16.97 4.05 7.89
C ASN A 129 -16.49 3.34 9.17
N ILE A 130 -15.19 3.12 9.31
CA ILE A 130 -14.53 2.43 10.42
C ILE A 130 -13.68 3.49 11.11
N THR A 131 -13.88 3.68 12.41
CA THR A 131 -13.01 4.59 13.16
C THR A 131 -11.58 4.04 13.15
N THR A 132 -10.56 4.91 13.20
CA THR A 132 -9.15 4.49 13.23
C THR A 132 -8.89 3.44 14.33
N THR A 133 -9.58 3.57 15.47
CA THR A 133 -9.51 2.63 16.59
C THR A 133 -10.08 1.24 16.25
N GLU A 134 -11.24 1.17 15.59
CA GLU A 134 -11.84 -0.11 15.17
C GLU A 134 -11.04 -0.79 14.07
N LEU A 135 -10.48 0.00 13.16
CA LEU A 135 -9.63 -0.52 12.11
C LEU A 135 -8.32 -1.07 12.68
N ASN A 136 -7.70 -0.35 13.63
CA ASN A 136 -6.51 -0.84 14.33
C ASN A 136 -6.79 -2.18 15.03
N LYS A 137 -7.96 -2.32 15.67
CA LYS A 137 -8.37 -3.60 16.27
C LYS A 137 -8.51 -4.70 15.21
N LEU A 138 -9.15 -4.40 14.08
CA LEU A 138 -9.31 -5.37 12.99
C LEU A 138 -7.96 -5.81 12.41
N CYS A 139 -7.08 -4.86 12.10
CA CYS A 139 -5.73 -5.13 11.61
C CYS A 139 -4.90 -5.93 12.62
N ALA A 140 -5.00 -5.62 13.92
CA ALA A 140 -4.31 -6.37 14.97
C ALA A 140 -4.80 -7.82 15.05
N VAL A 141 -6.11 -8.05 14.95
CA VAL A 141 -6.68 -9.41 14.94
C VAL A 141 -6.24 -10.19 13.70
N GLU A 142 -6.34 -9.59 12.51
CA GLU A 142 -5.90 -10.23 11.28
C GLU A 142 -4.39 -10.53 11.30
N GLY A 143 -3.56 -9.58 11.71
CA GLY A 143 -2.12 -9.76 11.86
C GLY A 143 -1.76 -10.86 12.86
N ALA A 144 -2.42 -10.90 14.02
CA ALA A 144 -2.20 -11.95 15.03
C ALA A 144 -2.58 -13.34 14.52
N MET A 145 -3.70 -13.47 13.80
CA MET A 145 -4.14 -14.73 13.21
C MET A 145 -3.17 -15.22 12.13
N VAL A 146 -2.66 -14.31 11.28
CA VAL A 146 -1.66 -14.66 10.27
C VAL A 146 -0.34 -15.05 10.93
N PHE A 147 0.11 -14.29 11.92
CA PHE A 147 1.32 -14.64 12.69
C PHE A 147 1.20 -16.03 13.32
N HIS A 148 0.06 -16.33 13.98
CA HIS A 148 -0.19 -17.66 14.55
C HIS A 148 -0.16 -18.75 13.47
N THR A 149 -0.76 -18.49 12.30
CA THR A 149 -0.75 -19.42 11.16
C THR A 149 0.67 -19.74 10.72
N VAL A 150 1.52 -18.73 10.52
CA VAL A 150 2.93 -18.91 10.14
C VAL A 150 3.73 -19.60 11.24
N LYS A 151 3.58 -19.14 12.48
CA LYS A 151 4.33 -19.64 13.65
C LYS A 151 4.14 -21.13 13.89
N HIS A 152 2.93 -21.64 13.63
CA HIS A 152 2.59 -23.06 13.80
C HIS A 152 2.54 -23.82 12.47
N SER A 153 3.02 -23.22 11.39
CA SER A 153 3.06 -23.84 10.05
C SER A 153 1.69 -24.36 9.58
N HIS A 154 0.62 -23.67 9.96
CA HIS A 154 -0.72 -23.96 9.48
C HIS A 154 -0.87 -23.53 8.02
N SER A 155 -1.72 -24.25 7.27
CA SER A 155 -1.97 -23.94 5.87
C SER A 155 -2.78 -22.65 5.72
N TYR A 156 -2.40 -21.79 4.77
CA TYR A 156 -3.23 -20.66 4.35
C TYR A 156 -4.58 -21.11 3.77
N ILE A 157 -4.69 -22.36 3.29
CA ILE A 157 -5.97 -22.94 2.85
C ILE A 157 -6.89 -23.15 4.05
N SER A 158 -6.36 -23.69 5.16
CA SER A 158 -7.16 -23.84 6.40
C SER A 158 -7.48 -22.49 7.06
N HIS A 159 -6.68 -21.45 6.82
CA HIS A 159 -6.89 -20.13 7.43
C HIS A 159 -8.27 -19.55 7.13
N GLY A 160 -8.74 -19.60 5.88
CA GLY A 160 -10.09 -19.14 5.50
C GLY A 160 -11.20 -19.87 6.26
N CYS A 161 -11.13 -21.20 6.31
CA CYS A 161 -12.07 -22.03 7.06
C CYS A 161 -12.04 -21.73 8.57
N THR A 162 -10.86 -21.46 9.12
CA THR A 162 -10.70 -21.03 10.52
C THR A 162 -11.41 -19.69 10.77
N ILE A 163 -11.28 -18.71 9.88
CA ILE A 163 -11.99 -17.44 9.99
C ILE A 163 -13.51 -17.63 9.97
N ASP A 164 -14.03 -18.46 9.05
CA ASP A 164 -15.46 -18.76 8.98
C ASP A 164 -15.97 -19.44 10.26
N THR A 165 -15.16 -20.31 10.85
CA THR A 165 -15.47 -20.98 12.12
C THR A 165 -15.50 -19.96 13.26
N ILE A 166 -14.50 -19.09 13.37
CA ILE A 166 -14.44 -18.03 14.38
C ILE A 166 -15.64 -17.09 14.27
N LYS A 167 -16.07 -16.72 13.06
CA LYS A 167 -17.28 -15.90 12.85
C LYS A 167 -18.55 -16.56 13.37
N LYS A 168 -18.66 -17.88 13.26
CA LYS A 168 -19.81 -18.65 13.78
C LYS A 168 -19.74 -18.81 15.30
N CYS A 169 -18.55 -18.99 15.87
CA CYS A 169 -18.36 -19.10 17.31
C CYS A 169 -18.60 -17.78 18.05
N PHE A 170 -18.39 -16.64 17.39
CA PHE A 170 -18.52 -15.31 18.00
C PHE A 170 -19.47 -14.40 17.20
N PRO A 171 -20.76 -14.77 17.09
CA PRO A 171 -21.72 -14.05 16.25
C PRO A 171 -22.10 -12.68 16.82
N ASP A 172 -21.72 -12.32 18.04
CA ASP A 172 -22.03 -11.00 18.63
C ASP A 172 -20.88 -10.01 18.49
N SER A 173 -19.68 -10.46 18.11
CA SER A 173 -18.50 -9.61 17.99
C SER A 173 -18.51 -8.84 16.67
N SER A 174 -18.62 -7.50 16.75
CA SER A 174 -18.54 -6.61 15.58
C SER A 174 -17.18 -6.68 14.89
N THR A 175 -16.09 -6.82 15.65
CA THR A 175 -14.75 -6.99 15.10
C THR A 175 -14.61 -8.29 14.33
N VAL A 176 -15.07 -9.41 14.89
CA VAL A 176 -14.95 -10.74 14.26
C VAL A 176 -15.76 -10.81 12.97
N LYS A 177 -16.98 -10.27 12.95
CA LYS A 177 -17.82 -10.19 11.75
C LYS A 177 -17.10 -9.55 10.56
N ASN A 178 -16.29 -8.54 10.84
CA ASN A 178 -15.61 -7.73 9.85
C ASN A 178 -14.26 -8.31 9.39
N ILE A 179 -13.81 -9.44 9.94
CA ILE A 179 -12.58 -10.11 9.48
C ILE A 179 -12.77 -10.56 8.03
N THR A 180 -11.87 -10.17 7.15
CA THR A 180 -11.88 -10.53 5.71
C THR A 180 -10.59 -11.23 5.29
N CYS A 181 -9.76 -11.61 6.26
CA CYS A 181 -8.48 -12.27 6.07
C CYS A 181 -8.62 -13.73 5.64
N ASP A 182 -8.95 -13.94 4.37
CA ASP A 182 -8.87 -15.26 3.73
C ASP A 182 -7.44 -15.53 3.22
N ARG A 183 -7.21 -16.68 2.58
CA ARG A 183 -5.94 -17.20 2.09
C ARG A 183 -5.04 -16.15 1.45
N THR A 184 -5.55 -15.42 0.46
CA THR A 184 -4.75 -14.44 -0.30
C THR A 184 -4.31 -13.30 0.61
N LYS A 185 -5.24 -12.73 1.40
CA LYS A 185 -4.92 -11.64 2.32
C LYS A 185 -3.96 -12.10 3.41
N ALA A 186 -4.11 -13.33 3.92
CA ALA A 186 -3.20 -13.91 4.89
C ALA A 186 -1.77 -14.05 4.33
N ARG A 187 -1.63 -14.52 3.08
CA ARG A 187 -0.34 -14.57 2.38
C ARG A 187 0.27 -13.18 2.24
N GLU A 188 -0.49 -12.19 1.75
CA GLU A 188 0.02 -10.84 1.56
C GLU A 188 0.43 -10.17 2.89
N ILE A 189 -0.32 -10.40 3.97
CA ILE A 189 0.07 -9.94 5.31
C ILE A 189 1.38 -10.60 5.75
N ALA A 190 1.52 -11.91 5.54
CA ALA A 190 2.75 -12.60 5.91
C ALA A 190 3.96 -12.08 5.12
N CYS A 191 3.85 -12.02 3.78
CA CYS A 191 4.95 -11.70 2.89
C CYS A 191 5.30 -10.21 2.83
N ASN A 192 4.31 -9.32 2.91
CA ASN A 192 4.52 -7.89 2.67
C ASN A 192 4.37 -7.02 3.92
N VAL A 193 3.97 -7.60 5.07
CA VAL A 193 3.82 -6.86 6.32
C VAL A 193 4.69 -7.49 7.41
N LEU A 194 4.43 -8.75 7.77
CA LEU A 194 5.13 -9.39 8.89
C LEU A 194 6.59 -9.68 8.57
N ALA A 195 6.89 -10.29 7.42
CA ALA A 195 8.26 -10.63 7.05
C ALA A 195 9.16 -9.38 6.92
N PRO A 196 8.79 -8.34 6.14
CA PRO A 196 9.62 -7.13 6.02
C PRO A 196 9.79 -6.43 7.37
N SER A 197 8.72 -6.31 8.16
CA SER A 197 8.80 -5.67 9.47
C SER A 197 9.75 -6.38 10.43
N LEU A 198 9.82 -7.72 10.37
CA LEU A 198 10.74 -8.49 11.20
C LEU A 198 12.19 -8.37 10.71
N THR A 199 12.40 -8.41 9.39
CA THR A 199 13.72 -8.18 8.78
C THR A 199 14.23 -6.79 9.13
N ASP A 200 13.42 -5.75 8.97
CA ASP A 200 13.77 -4.36 9.32
C ASP A 200 14.17 -4.23 10.79
N TYR A 201 13.44 -4.89 11.69
CA TYR A 201 13.76 -4.91 13.11
C TYR A 201 15.13 -5.53 13.40
N ILE A 202 15.42 -6.67 12.77
CA ILE A 202 16.72 -7.36 12.90
C ILE A 202 17.84 -6.49 12.33
N VAL A 203 17.64 -5.92 11.14
CA VAL A 203 18.62 -5.06 10.46
C VAL A 203 18.91 -3.79 11.26
N ALA A 204 17.88 -3.17 11.86
CA ALA A 204 18.05 -2.02 12.73
C ALA A 204 18.94 -2.33 13.94
N GLU A 205 18.81 -3.51 14.56
CA GLU A 205 19.73 -3.92 15.62
C GLU A 205 21.13 -4.24 15.09
N LEU A 206 21.24 -4.91 13.94
CA LEU A 206 22.52 -5.26 13.33
C LEU A 206 23.36 -4.03 12.97
N LYS A 207 22.74 -2.95 12.51
CA LYS A 207 23.45 -1.69 12.22
C LYS A 207 24.14 -1.10 13.45
N ASN A 208 23.73 -1.49 14.66
CA ASN A 208 24.28 -1.01 15.92
C ASN A 208 25.30 -1.95 16.57
N VAL A 209 25.60 -3.11 15.97
CA VAL A 209 26.62 -4.03 16.50
C VAL A 209 27.96 -3.85 15.82
N SER A 210 29.04 -4.12 16.57
CA SER A 210 30.41 -4.09 16.03
C SER A 210 30.66 -5.21 15.03
N SER A 211 30.04 -6.36 15.25
CA SER A 211 30.31 -7.58 14.50
C SER A 211 29.13 -8.55 14.51
N PHE A 212 29.04 -9.35 13.45
CA PHE A 212 28.06 -10.41 13.30
C PHE A 212 28.64 -11.58 12.48
N SER A 213 27.97 -12.71 12.55
CA SER A 213 28.26 -13.90 11.76
C SER A 213 27.12 -14.15 10.78
N ILE A 214 27.44 -14.67 9.59
CA ILE A 214 26.43 -15.16 8.65
C ILE A 214 26.52 -16.67 8.59
N CYS A 215 25.37 -17.34 8.70
CA CYS A 215 25.22 -18.74 8.37
C CYS A 215 24.37 -18.87 7.12
N TYR A 216 24.77 -19.73 6.20
CA TYR A 216 23.98 -20.06 5.03
C TYR A 216 24.01 -21.56 4.79
N ASP A 217 22.93 -22.06 4.21
CA ASP A 217 22.78 -23.47 3.84
C ASP A 217 22.11 -23.55 2.47
N ALA A 218 22.45 -24.56 1.68
CA ALA A 218 21.85 -24.76 0.36
C ALA A 218 20.81 -25.88 0.44
N SER A 219 19.53 -25.50 0.42
CA SER A 219 18.42 -26.45 0.44
C SER A 219 17.94 -26.75 -0.97
N ASN A 220 17.98 -28.03 -1.37
CA ASN A 220 17.47 -28.51 -2.64
C ASN A 220 16.01 -29.00 -2.49
N LYS A 221 15.05 -28.34 -3.13
CA LYS A 221 13.67 -28.86 -3.22
C LYS A 221 13.16 -28.84 -4.67
N GLY A 222 13.27 -30.00 -5.33
CA GLY A 222 12.96 -30.11 -6.76
C GLY A 222 13.98 -29.33 -7.59
N ASN A 223 13.50 -28.46 -8.49
CA ASN A 223 14.34 -27.64 -9.37
C ASN A 223 14.73 -26.28 -8.76
N ALA A 224 14.14 -25.91 -7.63
CA ALA A 224 14.45 -24.67 -6.92
C ALA A 224 15.44 -24.97 -5.79
N LYS A 225 16.60 -24.31 -5.82
CA LYS A 225 17.55 -24.33 -4.72
C LYS A 225 17.42 -23.02 -3.97
N MET A 226 17.22 -23.12 -2.65
CA MET A 226 17.08 -21.97 -1.79
C MET A 226 18.27 -21.85 -0.86
N VAL A 227 18.80 -20.65 -0.73
CA VAL A 227 19.88 -20.31 0.17
C VAL A 227 19.36 -19.31 1.19
N PRO A 228 18.91 -19.76 2.39
CA PRO A 228 18.72 -18.88 3.52
C PRO A 228 20.03 -18.20 3.90
N ILE A 229 19.99 -16.87 4.03
CA ILE A 229 21.05 -16.08 4.65
C ILE A 229 20.61 -15.71 6.05
N VAL A 230 21.19 -16.39 7.03
CA VAL A 230 20.90 -16.23 8.45
C VAL A 230 22.02 -15.43 9.10
N VAL A 231 21.68 -14.54 10.01
CA VAL A 231 22.63 -13.76 10.80
C VAL A 231 22.59 -14.20 12.26
N GLN A 232 23.75 -14.16 12.91
CA GLN A 232 23.91 -14.35 14.34
C GLN A 232 24.73 -13.20 14.91
N PHE A 233 24.24 -12.56 15.98
CA PHE A 233 24.92 -11.43 16.61
C PHE A 233 24.62 -11.34 18.10
N PHE A 234 25.47 -10.64 18.83
CA PHE A 234 25.25 -10.35 20.25
C PHE A 234 24.57 -9.00 20.41
N SER A 235 23.32 -9.03 20.87
CA SER A 235 22.54 -7.83 21.20
C SER A 235 22.69 -7.47 22.69
N LYS A 236 22.11 -6.34 23.10
CA LYS A 236 22.02 -5.96 24.52
C LYS A 236 21.33 -7.01 25.40
N THR A 237 20.50 -7.86 24.81
CA THR A 237 19.72 -8.89 25.51
C THR A 237 20.28 -10.30 25.32
N GLY A 238 21.48 -10.43 24.74
CA GLY A 238 22.12 -11.72 24.46
C GLY A 238 22.19 -12.07 22.97
N VAL A 239 22.53 -13.33 22.67
CA VAL A 239 22.66 -13.84 21.30
C VAL A 239 21.31 -13.84 20.61
N LYS A 240 21.26 -13.25 19.41
CA LYS A 240 20.09 -13.25 18.53
C LYS A 240 20.43 -13.88 17.19
N HIS A 241 19.39 -14.44 16.58
CA HIS A 241 19.41 -14.98 15.22
C HIS A 241 18.33 -14.30 14.40
N GLY A 242 18.57 -14.17 13.11
CA GLY A 242 17.62 -13.57 12.18
C GLY A 242 17.84 -14.07 10.77
N ILE A 243 16.77 -14.08 9.97
CA ILE A 243 16.89 -14.36 8.53
C ILE A 243 16.91 -13.02 7.82
N LEU A 244 17.93 -12.79 7.00
CA LEU A 244 18.03 -11.58 6.18
C LEU A 244 17.37 -11.78 4.82
N GLU A 245 17.55 -12.94 4.20
CA GLU A 245 16.97 -13.23 2.89
C GLU A 245 16.86 -14.74 2.63
N PHE A 246 15.93 -15.13 1.77
CA PHE A 246 15.88 -16.44 1.11
C PHE A 246 16.12 -16.28 -0.39
N ILE A 247 17.31 -16.65 -0.86
CA ILE A 247 17.67 -16.50 -2.27
C ILE A 247 17.37 -17.79 -3.01
N GLU A 248 16.53 -17.70 -4.04
CA GLU A 248 16.35 -18.79 -5.01
C GLU A 248 17.43 -18.69 -6.09
N GLN A 249 18.26 -19.72 -6.24
CA GLN A 249 19.32 -19.75 -7.26
C GLN A 249 19.40 -21.12 -7.95
N MET A 250 19.84 -21.13 -9.21
CA MET A 250 20.02 -22.37 -9.98
C MET A 250 21.44 -22.97 -9.80
N HIS A 251 22.44 -22.13 -9.53
CA HIS A 251 23.85 -22.53 -9.48
C HIS A 251 24.46 -22.24 -8.11
N GLU A 252 25.21 -23.20 -7.57
CA GLU A 252 25.90 -23.11 -6.27
C GLU A 252 27.42 -22.98 -6.45
N SER A 253 27.88 -22.16 -7.40
CA SER A 253 29.31 -21.87 -7.44
C SER A 253 29.70 -21.00 -6.24
N ALA A 254 30.96 -21.09 -5.82
CA ALA A 254 31.48 -20.26 -4.74
C ALA A 254 31.27 -18.76 -5.04
N ASP A 255 31.52 -18.36 -6.29
CA ASP A 255 31.29 -16.98 -6.75
C ASP A 255 29.83 -16.55 -6.64
N ALA A 256 28.88 -17.44 -6.99
CA ALA A 256 27.46 -17.12 -6.92
C ALA A 256 27.02 -16.91 -5.47
N LEU A 257 27.44 -17.81 -4.57
CA LEU A 257 27.17 -17.70 -3.13
C LEU A 257 27.79 -16.44 -2.52
N PHE A 258 29.06 -16.15 -2.85
CA PHE A 258 29.73 -14.95 -2.37
C PHE A 258 29.03 -13.67 -2.87
N LYS A 259 28.64 -13.62 -4.15
CA LYS A 259 27.89 -12.49 -4.71
C LYS A 259 26.54 -12.30 -4.02
N ASN A 260 25.85 -13.39 -3.70
CA ASN A 260 24.58 -13.36 -2.99
C ASN A 260 24.73 -12.82 -1.56
N ILE A 261 25.73 -13.30 -0.81
CA ILE A 261 26.04 -12.78 0.53
C ILE A 261 26.35 -11.29 0.45
N LYS A 262 27.21 -10.87 -0.49
CA LYS A 262 27.57 -9.48 -0.71
C LYS A 262 26.35 -8.62 -1.05
N TYR A 263 25.49 -9.10 -1.94
CA TYR A 263 24.24 -8.43 -2.30
C TYR A 263 23.34 -8.21 -1.09
N VAL A 264 23.13 -9.23 -0.25
CA VAL A 264 22.30 -9.13 0.96
C VAL A 264 22.90 -8.13 1.96
N LEU A 265 24.22 -8.12 2.12
CA LEU A 265 24.89 -7.13 2.97
C LEU A 265 24.67 -5.72 2.45
N GLU A 266 24.91 -5.48 1.16
CA GLU A 266 24.77 -4.16 0.52
C GLU A 266 23.31 -3.67 0.56
N ALA A 267 22.34 -4.55 0.26
CA ALA A 267 20.92 -4.25 0.28
C ALA A 267 20.41 -3.83 1.68
N ASN A 268 21.06 -4.33 2.74
CA ASN A 268 20.72 -4.00 4.13
C ASN A 268 21.65 -2.93 4.74
N GLU A 269 22.52 -2.32 3.94
CA GLU A 269 23.53 -1.34 4.38
C GLU A 269 24.47 -1.88 5.49
N LEU A 270 24.77 -3.18 5.43
CA LEU A 270 25.69 -3.85 6.35
C LEU A 270 27.09 -3.90 5.74
N LYS A 271 28.12 -3.66 6.55
CA LYS A 271 29.50 -3.61 6.07
C LYS A 271 30.15 -4.98 6.15
N LEU A 272 30.87 -5.36 5.09
CA LEU A 272 31.62 -6.62 5.06
C LEU A 272 32.66 -6.72 6.18
N ASN A 273 33.23 -5.60 6.64
CA ASN A 273 34.21 -5.60 7.74
C ASN A 273 33.60 -5.88 9.13
N GLN A 274 32.27 -5.87 9.27
CA GLN A 274 31.57 -6.30 10.48
C GLN A 274 31.33 -7.82 10.48
N LEU A 275 31.46 -8.49 9.33
CA LEU A 275 31.30 -9.93 9.21
C LEU A 275 32.55 -10.63 9.77
N VAL A 276 32.41 -11.30 10.91
CA VAL A 276 33.54 -11.98 11.59
C VAL A 276 33.62 -13.47 11.31
N SER A 277 32.53 -14.09 10.88
CA SER A 277 32.56 -15.51 10.49
C SER A 277 31.43 -15.86 9.52
N LEU A 278 31.73 -16.88 8.70
CA LEU A 278 30.77 -17.57 7.84
C LEU A 278 30.56 -18.99 8.39
N GLY A 279 29.31 -19.40 8.49
CA GLY A 279 28.92 -20.76 8.86
C GLY A 279 28.21 -21.45 7.70
N SER A 280 28.71 -22.61 7.29
CA SER A 280 28.13 -23.44 6.23
C SER A 280 28.57 -24.89 6.38
N ASP A 281 28.11 -25.77 5.49
CA ASP A 281 28.57 -27.16 5.44
C ASP A 281 29.99 -27.30 4.84
N ASN A 282 30.63 -28.45 5.03
CA ASN A 282 32.01 -28.70 4.59
C ASN A 282 32.13 -29.08 3.10
N THR A 283 31.23 -28.60 2.24
CA THR A 283 31.35 -28.85 0.80
C THR A 283 32.54 -28.12 0.19
N ASN A 284 33.12 -28.66 -0.88
CA ASN A 284 34.26 -28.04 -1.57
C ASN A 284 33.96 -26.60 -2.04
N VAL A 285 32.70 -26.30 -2.37
CA VAL A 285 32.25 -24.95 -2.72
C VAL A 285 32.45 -23.98 -1.55
N ASN A 286 32.23 -24.41 -0.32
CA ASN A 286 32.31 -23.56 0.86
C ASN A 286 33.73 -23.48 1.44
N VAL A 287 34.41 -24.63 1.58
CA VAL A 287 35.67 -24.74 2.33
C VAL A 287 36.84 -25.31 1.52
N GLY A 288 36.67 -25.51 0.20
CA GLY A 288 37.70 -26.09 -0.65
C GLY A 288 38.97 -25.23 -0.74
N ASN A 289 40.10 -25.89 -1.01
CA ASN A 289 41.43 -25.26 -1.08
C ASN A 289 41.60 -24.26 -2.24
N HIS A 290 40.73 -24.33 -3.27
CA HIS A 290 40.78 -23.49 -4.45
C HIS A 290 39.36 -23.06 -4.84
N HIS A 291 39.14 -21.75 -5.01
CA HIS A 291 37.85 -21.18 -5.45
C HIS A 291 36.66 -21.63 -4.57
N SER A 292 36.78 -21.38 -3.27
CA SER A 292 35.70 -21.61 -2.31
C SER A 292 35.19 -20.29 -1.72
N VAL A 293 34.02 -20.29 -1.10
CA VAL A 293 33.42 -19.08 -0.52
C VAL A 293 34.31 -18.47 0.58
N PHE A 294 35.09 -19.31 1.29
CA PHE A 294 35.90 -18.88 2.43
C PHE A 294 37.32 -18.46 2.03
N ALA A 295 37.75 -18.72 0.78
CA ALA A 295 39.13 -18.55 0.31
C ALA A 295 39.32 -17.34 -0.61
#